data_AF-A0A1A8R9K4-F1
#
_entry.id   AF-A0A1A8R9K4-F1
#
_cell.length_a   1.000
_cell.length_b   1.000
_cell.length_c   1.000
_cell.angle_alpha   90.00
_cell.angle_beta   90.00
_cell.angle_gamma   90.00
#
_symmetry.space_group_name_H-M   'P 1'
#
loop_
_entity.id
_entity.type
_entity.pdbx_description
1 polymer ?
#
loop_
_entity_poly.entity_id
_entity_poly.type
_entity_poly.pdbx_seq_one_letter_code
_entity_poly.pdbx_strand_id
1 'polypeptide(L)'
;HLFPLAQPGQLCVHECINTPGSFHCVCPPGYNLASDGRSCTDIDECENHTCAEEQLCVNTFGGFQCVTVVCPDVKNATYIKTSPMRCERNPCMSGDKVCNQAPNSISFHFLAVVSNMSAPRILFRVSAARVLGDTLRFGLGGDRGRGHFSVQRSGRQTGTLLLVMPIQGPATLEAEVEMSELEHNILLGRYLTKVTLFVSPFMF
;
A
#
# COMPACT_ATOMS: atom_id res chain seq x y z
N HIS A 1 -10.73 10.66 -4.15
CA HIS A 1 -10.60 11.78 -5.10
C HIS A 1 -9.14 12.26 -5.15
N LEU A 2 -8.27 11.52 -5.83
CA LEU A 2 -6.85 11.85 -6.04
C LEU A 2 -6.55 11.76 -7.55
N PHE A 3 -7.31 12.51 -8.35
CA PHE A 3 -7.00 12.68 -9.77
C PHE A 3 -6.11 13.91 -9.92
N PRO A 4 -5.09 13.88 -10.79
CA PRO A 4 -4.24 15.04 -11.04
C PRO A 4 -5.06 16.10 -11.76
N LEU A 5 -5.25 17.23 -11.07
CA LEU A 5 -5.90 18.41 -11.62
C LEU A 5 -4.85 19.27 -12.30
N ALA A 6 -5.22 19.92 -13.41
CA ALA A 6 -4.38 20.95 -14.01
C ALA A 6 -4.08 22.05 -12.97
N GLN A 7 -2.80 22.32 -12.72
CA GLN A 7 -2.39 23.41 -11.83
C GLN A 7 -2.72 24.79 -12.45
N PRO A 8 -2.89 25.85 -11.63
CA PRO A 8 -3.16 27.20 -12.15
C PRO A 8 -2.05 27.65 -13.12
N GLY A 9 -2.40 27.95 -14.36
CA GLY A 9 -1.46 28.33 -15.42
C GLY A 9 -0.98 27.18 -16.31
N GLN A 10 -1.34 25.93 -16.01
CA GLN A 10 -1.05 24.78 -16.85
C GLN A 10 -2.20 24.51 -17.83
N LEU A 11 -1.86 24.37 -19.12
CA LEU A 11 -2.84 24.21 -20.21
C LEU A 11 -3.40 22.79 -20.28
N CYS A 12 -2.53 21.78 -20.12
CA CYS A 12 -2.87 20.35 -20.11
C CYS A 12 -2.12 19.65 -18.95
N VAL A 13 -2.75 18.68 -18.28
CA VAL A 13 -2.08 17.89 -17.21
C VAL A 13 -0.93 17.06 -17.75
N HIS A 14 -1.04 16.54 -18.98
CA HIS A 14 -0.03 15.67 -19.57
C HIS A 14 0.53 16.24 -20.89
N GLU A 15 -0.04 15.88 -22.04
CA GLU A 15 0.45 16.31 -23.34
C GLU A 15 -0.48 17.35 -23.99
N CYS A 16 0.09 18.36 -24.65
CA CYS A 16 -0.64 19.38 -25.39
C CYS A 16 -0.27 19.32 -26.87
N ILE A 17 -1.24 19.01 -27.73
CA ILE A 17 -1.06 18.94 -29.18
C ILE A 17 -1.62 20.20 -29.81
N ASN A 18 -0.74 21.01 -30.40
CA ASN A 18 -1.13 22.19 -31.15
C ASN A 18 -1.79 21.78 -32.47
N THR A 19 -2.84 22.50 -32.85
CA THR A 19 -3.54 22.35 -34.13
C THR A 19 -3.65 23.72 -34.80
N PRO A 20 -3.84 23.83 -36.12
CA PRO A 20 -3.98 25.13 -36.76
C PRO A 20 -5.13 25.94 -36.14
N GLY A 21 -4.80 27.02 -35.42
CA GLY A 21 -5.75 27.90 -34.74
C GLY A 21 -6.28 27.40 -33.39
N SER A 22 -5.81 26.26 -32.85
CA SER A 22 -6.28 25.71 -31.57
C SER A 22 -5.25 24.77 -30.93
N PHE A 23 -5.64 24.07 -29.87
CA PHE A 23 -4.89 22.97 -29.25
C PHE A 23 -5.88 21.94 -28.68
N HIS A 24 -5.40 20.74 -28.40
CA HIS A 24 -6.12 19.76 -27.58
C HIS A 24 -5.15 19.02 -26.66
N CYS A 25 -5.65 18.62 -25.50
CA CYS A 25 -4.88 17.86 -24.53
C CYS A 25 -5.04 16.36 -24.78
N VAL A 26 -3.99 15.60 -24.52
CA VAL A 26 -3.96 14.14 -24.64
C VAL A 26 -3.50 13.53 -23.33
N CYS A 27 -4.20 12.49 -22.89
CA CYS A 27 -3.89 11.72 -21.69
C CYS A 27 -3.07 10.47 -22.03
N PRO A 28 -2.22 10.00 -21.10
CA PRO A 28 -1.45 8.79 -21.30
C PRO A 28 -2.35 7.53 -21.33
N PRO A 29 -1.83 6.37 -21.76
CA PRO A 29 -2.57 5.11 -21.70
C PRO A 29 -3.09 4.82 -20.29
N GLY A 30 -4.32 4.29 -20.20
CA GLY A 30 -5.00 4.04 -18.92
C GLY A 30 -5.72 5.26 -18.34
N TYR A 31 -5.80 6.38 -19.08
CA TYR A 31 -6.48 7.60 -18.64
C TYR A 31 -7.46 8.11 -19.69
N ASN A 32 -8.59 8.63 -19.23
CA ASN A 32 -9.53 9.38 -20.03
C ASN A 32 -9.33 10.90 -19.85
N LEU A 33 -9.52 11.65 -20.93
CA LEU A 33 -9.58 13.11 -20.87
C LEU A 33 -10.86 13.51 -20.12
N ALA A 34 -10.70 14.30 -19.07
CA ALA A 34 -11.81 14.79 -18.26
C ALA A 34 -12.66 15.79 -19.07
N SER A 35 -13.87 16.07 -18.56
CA SER A 35 -14.83 16.97 -19.21
C SER A 35 -14.33 18.42 -19.36
N ASP A 36 -13.29 18.81 -18.61
CA ASP A 36 -12.63 20.12 -18.74
C ASP A 36 -11.71 20.21 -19.97
N GLY A 37 -11.49 19.07 -20.66
CA GLY A 37 -10.60 18.97 -21.82
C GLY A 37 -9.12 19.11 -21.50
N ARG A 38 -8.73 19.05 -20.22
CA ARG A 38 -7.36 19.35 -19.74
C ARG A 38 -6.81 18.35 -18.72
N SER A 39 -7.68 17.83 -17.86
CA SER A 39 -7.30 16.90 -16.80
C SER A 39 -7.41 15.45 -17.25
N CYS A 40 -6.67 14.56 -16.59
CA CYS A 40 -6.69 13.13 -16.89
C CYS A 40 -7.26 12.36 -15.71
N THR A 41 -8.31 11.58 -15.95
CA THR A 41 -8.90 10.66 -14.97
C THR A 41 -8.46 9.25 -15.28
N ASP A 42 -7.85 8.61 -14.29
CA ASP A 42 -7.49 7.19 -14.33
C ASP A 42 -8.73 6.34 -14.65
N ILE A 43 -8.56 5.36 -15.53
CA ILE A 43 -9.60 4.39 -15.86
C ILE A 43 -9.55 3.31 -14.78
N ASP A 44 -10.64 3.10 -14.06
CA ASP A 44 -10.70 1.98 -13.12
C ASP A 44 -10.98 0.69 -13.88
N GLU A 45 -9.91 -0.03 -14.26
CA GLU A 45 -10.09 -1.25 -15.03
C GLU A 45 -10.77 -2.35 -14.21
N CYS A 46 -10.77 -2.28 -12.87
CA CYS A 46 -11.43 -3.25 -11.99
C CYS A 46 -12.96 -3.15 -12.04
N GLU A 47 -13.54 -2.07 -12.58
CA GLU A 47 -14.99 -1.99 -12.83
C GLU A 47 -15.44 -2.91 -13.97
N ASN A 48 -14.55 -3.19 -14.93
CA ASN A 48 -14.87 -3.93 -16.15
C ASN A 48 -14.04 -5.21 -16.35
N HIS A 49 -12.96 -5.40 -15.58
CA HIS A 49 -12.12 -6.59 -15.64
C HIS A 49 -12.29 -7.47 -14.40
N THR A 50 -12.43 -8.77 -14.65
CA THR A 50 -12.40 -9.79 -13.61
C THR A 50 -11.06 -10.51 -13.62
N CYS A 51 -10.36 -10.53 -12.49
CA CYS A 51 -9.18 -11.36 -12.30
C CYS A 51 -9.55 -12.86 -12.24
N ALA A 52 -8.54 -13.74 -12.27
CA ALA A 52 -8.77 -15.18 -12.13
C ALA A 52 -9.33 -15.53 -10.74
N GLU A 53 -9.78 -16.78 -10.57
CA GLU A 53 -10.33 -17.25 -9.30
C GLU A 53 -9.37 -16.99 -8.13
N GLU A 54 -9.93 -16.56 -6.98
CA GLU A 54 -9.22 -16.22 -5.74
C GLU A 54 -8.26 -15.02 -5.80
N GLN A 55 -8.18 -14.34 -6.95
CA GLN A 55 -7.43 -13.08 -7.10
C GLN A 55 -8.31 -11.88 -6.75
N LEU A 56 -7.68 -10.84 -6.22
CA LEU A 56 -8.28 -9.52 -6.04
C LEU A 56 -7.79 -8.59 -7.15
N CYS A 57 -8.70 -7.82 -7.76
CA CYS A 57 -8.33 -6.71 -8.61
C CYS A 57 -7.97 -5.49 -7.78
N VAL A 58 -6.80 -4.90 -8.04
CA VAL A 58 -6.34 -3.64 -7.46
C VAL A 58 -6.18 -2.64 -8.59
N ASN A 59 -7.01 -1.59 -8.58
CA ASN A 59 -6.84 -0.50 -9.53
C ASN A 59 -5.54 0.27 -9.22
N THR A 60 -4.79 0.62 -10.27
CA THR A 60 -3.52 1.35 -10.16
C THR A 60 -3.49 2.54 -11.12
N PHE A 61 -2.58 3.47 -10.91
CA PHE A 61 -2.49 4.64 -11.78
C PHE A 61 -1.96 4.25 -13.17
N GLY A 62 -2.86 4.20 -14.16
CA GLY A 62 -2.62 3.84 -15.55
C GLY A 62 -2.75 2.35 -15.87
N GLY A 63 -3.43 1.59 -15.01
CA GLY A 63 -3.65 0.15 -15.20
C GLY A 63 -4.14 -0.54 -13.94
N PHE A 64 -4.15 -1.87 -13.93
CA PHE A 64 -4.59 -2.65 -12.76
C PHE A 64 -3.65 -3.81 -12.46
N GLN A 65 -3.80 -4.39 -11.27
CA GLN A 65 -3.06 -5.57 -10.85
C GLN A 65 -3.99 -6.62 -10.26
N CYS A 66 -3.83 -7.87 -10.71
CA CYS A 66 -4.48 -9.02 -10.10
C CYS A 66 -3.55 -9.63 -9.06
N VAL A 67 -3.91 -9.51 -7.79
CA VAL A 67 -3.09 -9.94 -6.66
C VAL A 67 -3.70 -11.14 -5.97
N THR A 68 -2.85 -12.09 -5.59
CA THR A 68 -3.25 -13.24 -4.77
C THR A 68 -2.70 -13.06 -3.37
N VAL A 69 -3.58 -13.07 -2.38
CA VAL A 69 -3.18 -13.13 -0.96
C VAL A 69 -3.12 -14.56 -0.51
N VAL A 70 -1.89 -15.00 -0.21
CA VAL A 70 -1.56 -16.32 0.33
C VAL A 70 -1.07 -16.15 1.76
N CYS A 71 -1.69 -16.89 2.69
CA CYS A 71 -1.20 -16.92 4.07
C CYS A 71 0.11 -17.71 4.13
N PRO A 72 1.13 -17.20 4.84
CA PRO A 72 2.42 -17.88 4.89
C PRO A 72 2.32 -19.20 5.66
N ASP A 73 2.98 -20.22 5.15
CA ASP A 73 3.20 -21.47 5.86
C ASP A 73 4.61 -21.48 6.45
N VAL A 74 4.72 -21.02 7.70
CA VAL A 74 5.99 -20.98 8.43
C VAL A 74 6.07 -22.22 9.30
N LYS A 75 7.26 -22.84 9.40
CA LYS A 75 7.46 -24.03 10.25
C LYS A 75 6.88 -23.80 11.64
N ASN A 76 5.89 -24.61 12.00
CA ASN A 76 5.14 -24.63 13.25
C ASN A 76 4.19 -23.46 13.52
N ALA A 77 4.00 -22.53 12.59
CA ALA A 77 3.01 -21.45 12.67
C ALA A 77 2.09 -21.49 11.44
N THR A 78 0.94 -22.13 11.59
CA THR A 78 -0.09 -22.19 10.53
C THR A 78 -1.02 -20.99 10.63
N TYR A 79 -1.45 -20.49 9.47
CA TYR A 79 -2.35 -19.34 9.37
C TYR A 79 -3.60 -19.70 8.59
N ILE A 80 -4.73 -19.12 9.01
CA ILE A 80 -6.01 -19.23 8.32
C ILE A 80 -6.37 -17.88 7.69
N LYS A 81 -6.90 -17.92 6.47
CA LYS A 81 -7.40 -16.73 5.77
C LYS A 81 -8.76 -16.37 6.35
N THR A 82 -8.81 -15.33 7.20
CA THR A 82 -10.04 -14.88 7.87
C THR A 82 -10.80 -13.82 7.07
N SER A 83 -10.12 -13.15 6.13
CA SER A 83 -10.71 -12.27 5.14
C SER A 83 -9.87 -12.28 3.87
N PRO A 84 -10.32 -11.70 2.75
CA PRO A 84 -9.52 -11.62 1.53
C PRO A 84 -8.11 -11.05 1.78
N MET A 85 -7.98 -10.09 2.71
CA MET A 85 -6.76 -9.34 2.99
C MET A 85 -6.16 -9.62 4.37
N ARG A 86 -6.55 -10.71 5.05
CA ARG A 86 -6.12 -10.98 6.43
C ARG A 86 -5.92 -12.46 6.71
N CYS A 87 -4.82 -12.75 7.38
CA CYS A 87 -4.49 -14.06 7.91
C CYS A 87 -4.37 -13.99 9.43
N GLU A 88 -4.95 -14.94 10.14
CA GLU A 88 -4.80 -15.10 11.60
C GLU A 88 -4.05 -16.39 11.90
N ARG A 89 -3.13 -16.35 12.85
CA ARG A 89 -2.34 -17.51 13.26
C ARG A 89 -3.20 -18.44 14.11
N ASN A 90 -3.07 -19.75 13.88
CA ASN A 90 -3.64 -20.74 14.77
C ASN A 90 -2.96 -20.73 16.15
N PRO A 91 -3.63 -21.23 17.20
CA PRO A 91 -3.03 -21.37 18.52
C PRO A 91 -1.74 -22.18 18.47
N CYS A 92 -0.70 -21.68 19.15
CA CYS A 92 0.60 -22.35 19.23
C CYS A 92 0.58 -23.50 20.23
N MET A 93 1.37 -24.55 19.96
CA MET A 93 1.64 -25.58 20.96
C MET A 93 2.42 -25.00 22.14
N SER A 94 2.21 -25.57 23.33
CA SER A 94 2.91 -25.14 24.54
C SER A 94 4.43 -25.25 24.37
N GLY A 95 5.14 -24.14 24.60
CA GLY A 95 6.61 -24.08 24.48
C GLY A 95 7.16 -23.86 23.07
N ASP A 96 6.33 -23.79 22.02
CA ASP A 96 6.82 -23.52 20.66
C ASP A 96 7.23 -22.04 20.51
N LYS A 97 8.52 -21.77 20.68
CA LYS A 97 9.07 -20.41 20.59
C LYS A 97 8.95 -19.81 19.19
N VAL A 98 9.02 -20.63 18.14
CA VAL A 98 8.95 -20.15 16.75
C VAL A 98 7.54 -19.64 16.47
N CYS A 99 6.53 -20.42 16.83
CA CYS A 99 5.13 -20.02 16.67
C CYS A 99 4.78 -18.79 17.51
N ASN A 100 5.18 -18.77 18.79
CA ASN A 100 4.89 -17.65 19.68
C ASN A 100 5.61 -16.35 19.28
N GLN A 101 6.67 -16.42 18.49
CA GLN A 101 7.35 -15.25 17.93
C GLN A 101 6.79 -14.81 16.56
N ALA A 102 6.02 -15.66 15.89
CA ALA A 102 5.37 -15.30 14.63
C ALA A 102 4.26 -14.26 14.88
N PRO A 103 3.85 -13.48 13.88
CA PRO A 103 2.70 -12.59 14.01
C PRO A 103 1.41 -13.33 14.41
N ASN A 104 0.60 -12.74 15.30
CA ASN A 104 -0.74 -13.22 15.59
C ASN A 104 -1.65 -13.00 14.37
N SER A 105 -1.48 -11.85 13.70
CA SER A 105 -2.25 -11.45 12.53
C SER A 105 -1.36 -10.85 11.46
N ILE A 106 -1.69 -11.12 10.20
CA ILE A 106 -1.04 -10.53 9.03
C ILE A 106 -2.10 -9.88 8.16
N SER A 107 -1.98 -8.57 7.93
CA SER A 107 -2.85 -7.82 7.02
C SER A 107 -2.11 -7.42 5.74
N PHE A 108 -2.82 -7.42 4.62
CA PHE A 108 -2.29 -7.10 3.30
C PHE A 108 -2.96 -5.82 2.78
N HIS A 109 -2.16 -4.87 2.31
CA HIS A 109 -2.65 -3.61 1.78
C HIS A 109 -1.93 -3.30 0.48
N PHE A 110 -2.70 -2.88 -0.53
CA PHE A 110 -2.18 -2.53 -1.84
C PHE A 110 -2.46 -1.04 -2.08
N LEU A 111 -1.43 -0.29 -2.41
CA LEU A 111 -1.50 1.15 -2.63
C LEU A 111 -1.02 1.48 -4.04
N ALA A 112 -1.85 2.15 -4.82
CA ALA A 112 -1.44 2.79 -6.06
C ALA A 112 -0.81 4.15 -5.78
N VAL A 113 0.37 4.41 -6.34
CA VAL A 113 1.09 5.68 -6.18
C VAL A 113 1.69 6.14 -7.51
N VAL A 114 1.86 7.45 -7.67
CA VAL A 114 2.50 8.06 -8.85
C VAL A 114 4.02 8.06 -8.71
N SER A 115 4.73 8.14 -9.84
CA SER A 115 6.18 8.29 -9.87
C SER A 115 6.61 9.66 -9.34
N ASN A 116 7.86 9.73 -8.87
CA ASN A 116 8.52 10.92 -8.32
C ASN A 116 7.74 11.61 -7.19
N MET A 117 7.03 10.81 -6.40
CA MET A 117 6.30 11.30 -5.23
C MET A 117 7.27 11.97 -4.25
N SER A 118 7.01 13.24 -3.92
CA SER A 118 7.86 14.00 -3.00
C SER A 118 7.83 13.40 -1.59
N ALA A 119 9.01 13.31 -0.97
CA ALA A 119 9.20 12.92 0.41
C ALA A 119 9.57 14.15 1.28
N PRO A 120 9.20 14.20 2.57
CA PRO A 120 8.50 13.15 3.31
C PRO A 120 6.98 13.17 3.09
N ARG A 121 6.34 12.00 2.98
CA ARG A 121 4.88 11.89 2.80
C ARG A 121 4.31 10.69 3.56
N ILE A 122 3.13 10.85 4.14
CA ILE A 122 2.38 9.76 4.78
C ILE A 122 1.79 8.87 3.69
N LEU A 123 2.16 7.59 3.70
CA LEU A 123 1.63 6.58 2.77
C LEU A 123 0.48 5.81 3.40
N PHE A 124 0.66 5.37 4.64
CA PHE A 124 -0.30 4.47 5.29
C PHE A 124 -0.31 4.68 6.80
N ARG A 125 -1.48 4.55 7.41
CA ARG A 125 -1.64 4.57 8.87
C ARG A 125 -2.06 3.19 9.35
N VAL A 126 -1.20 2.57 10.15
CA VAL A 126 -1.52 1.31 10.83
C VAL A 126 -2.16 1.62 12.17
N SER A 127 -3.20 0.85 12.53
CA SER A 127 -3.90 1.01 13.81
C SER A 127 -4.15 -0.35 14.43
N ALA A 128 -3.93 -0.47 15.74
CA ALA A 128 -4.33 -1.62 16.50
C ALA A 128 -5.83 -1.54 16.84
N ALA A 129 -6.61 -2.56 16.49
CA ALA A 129 -8.04 -2.58 16.78
C ALA A 129 -8.34 -2.71 18.29
N ARG A 130 -7.49 -3.42 19.01
CA ARG A 130 -7.52 -3.57 20.48
C ARG A 130 -6.09 -3.65 20.99
N VAL A 131 -5.85 -3.00 22.11
CA VAL A 131 -4.56 -3.04 22.82
C VAL A 131 -4.87 -3.38 24.26
N LEU A 132 -4.51 -4.60 24.65
CA LEU A 132 -4.54 -5.11 26.00
C LEU A 132 -3.31 -4.66 26.79
N GLY A 133 -2.17 -4.51 26.09
CA GLY A 133 -0.91 -4.04 26.69
C GLY A 133 -0.86 -2.53 26.98
N ASP A 134 0.20 -2.13 27.69
CA ASP A 134 0.48 -0.71 27.97
C ASP A 134 1.23 -0.02 26.83
N THR A 135 1.98 -0.79 26.04
CA THR A 135 2.97 -0.28 25.09
C THR A 135 2.84 -0.95 23.72
N LEU A 136 2.87 -0.13 22.67
CA LEU A 136 3.03 -0.55 21.29
C LEU A 136 4.36 -0.06 20.72
N ARG A 137 5.11 -0.96 20.11
CA ARG A 137 6.33 -0.66 19.35
C ARG A 137 6.09 -0.95 17.88
N PHE A 138 6.56 -0.05 17.03
CA PHE A 138 6.48 -0.18 15.58
C PHE A 138 7.90 -0.35 15.03
N GLY A 139 8.03 -1.24 14.05
CA GLY A 139 9.28 -1.51 13.35
C GLY A 139 9.02 -1.76 11.87
N LEU A 140 10.07 -1.67 11.06
CA LEU A 140 10.07 -2.13 9.68
C LEU A 140 10.83 -3.45 9.63
N GLY A 141 10.13 -4.51 9.25
CA GLY A 141 10.70 -5.83 8.96
C GLY A 141 10.98 -6.00 7.47
N GLY A 142 11.73 -7.05 7.10
CA GLY A 142 11.74 -7.63 5.75
C GLY A 142 12.04 -6.71 4.55
N ASP A 143 12.61 -5.51 4.74
CA ASP A 143 12.58 -4.40 3.77
C ASP A 143 13.21 -4.73 2.41
N ARG A 144 12.38 -5.10 1.43
CA ARG A 144 12.75 -5.11 0.00
C ARG A 144 12.77 -3.69 -0.61
N GLY A 145 12.36 -2.67 0.15
CA GLY A 145 12.27 -1.24 -0.21
C GLY A 145 13.43 -0.35 0.27
N ARG A 146 14.59 -0.90 0.66
CA ARG A 146 15.92 -0.26 0.77
C ARG A 146 15.93 1.22 1.25
N GLY A 147 15.24 1.52 2.35
CA GLY A 147 15.30 2.86 2.97
C GLY A 147 14.38 3.93 2.37
N HIS A 148 13.50 3.59 1.42
CA HIS A 148 12.43 4.50 0.99
C HIS A 148 11.37 4.72 2.07
N PHE A 149 11.32 3.84 3.06
CA PHE A 149 10.27 3.83 4.07
C PHE A 149 10.82 4.05 5.48
N SER A 150 10.03 4.74 6.29
CA SER A 150 10.22 4.81 7.73
C SER A 150 8.88 4.58 8.41
N VAL A 151 8.90 3.95 9.59
CA VAL A 151 7.72 3.85 10.43
C VAL A 151 7.92 4.71 11.67
N GLN A 152 6.92 5.53 11.97
CA GLN A 152 6.89 6.32 13.20
C GLN A 152 5.60 6.09 13.96
N ARG A 153 5.66 6.18 15.28
CA ARG A 153 4.47 6.18 16.11
C ARG A 153 3.72 7.52 15.95
N SER A 154 2.43 7.48 15.66
CA SER A 154 1.59 8.67 15.47
C SER A 154 0.52 8.88 16.53
N GLY A 155 0.31 7.89 17.42
CA GLY A 155 -0.67 7.96 18.49
C GLY A 155 -0.48 6.84 19.51
N ARG A 156 -1.46 6.67 20.42
CA ARG A 156 -1.40 5.61 21.44
C ARG A 156 -1.49 4.21 20.81
N GLN A 157 -2.30 4.07 19.76
CA GLN A 157 -2.59 2.80 19.09
C GLN A 157 -2.29 2.84 17.59
N THR A 158 -1.60 3.88 17.12
CA THR A 158 -1.41 4.14 15.70
C THR A 158 0.05 4.35 15.36
N GLY A 159 0.45 3.77 14.23
CA GLY A 159 1.73 3.97 13.57
C GLY A 159 1.50 4.56 12.19
N THR A 160 2.55 5.12 11.60
CA THR A 160 2.48 5.75 10.29
C THR A 160 3.69 5.34 9.47
N LEU A 161 3.40 4.73 8.33
CA LEU A 161 4.36 4.45 7.28
C LEU A 161 4.56 5.72 6.46
N LEU A 162 5.79 6.19 6.45
CA LEU A 162 6.23 7.37 5.73
C LEU A 162 7.09 6.96 4.54
N LEU A 163 6.89 7.65 3.43
CA LEU A 163 7.88 7.76 2.38
C LEU A 163 8.93 8.78 2.82
N VAL A 164 10.21 8.38 2.87
CA VAL A 164 11.32 9.26 3.27
C VAL A 164 12.29 9.56 2.14
N MET A 165 12.23 8.81 1.03
CA MET A 165 12.94 9.10 -0.21
C MET A 165 12.00 9.00 -1.41
N PRO A 166 12.14 9.84 -2.46
CA PRO A 166 11.33 9.74 -3.66
C PRO A 166 11.40 8.36 -4.30
N ILE A 167 10.29 7.93 -4.91
CA ILE A 167 10.18 6.65 -5.62
C ILE A 167 10.01 6.91 -7.11
N GLN A 168 10.70 6.14 -7.94
CA GLN A 168 10.55 6.19 -9.39
C GLN A 168 9.81 4.94 -9.85
N GLY A 169 8.76 5.14 -10.65
CA GLY A 169 8.08 4.06 -11.36
C GLY A 169 8.62 3.85 -12.77
N PRO A 170 8.22 2.76 -13.45
CA PRO A 170 7.32 1.72 -12.95
C PRO A 170 8.05 0.78 -11.97
N ALA A 171 7.47 0.58 -10.80
CA ALA A 171 8.07 -0.28 -9.77
C ALA A 171 7.00 -0.89 -8.85
N THR A 172 7.32 -2.04 -8.26
CA THR A 172 6.55 -2.61 -7.14
C THR A 172 7.45 -2.67 -5.92
N LEU A 173 7.04 -2.01 -4.84
CA LEU A 173 7.78 -1.95 -3.58
C LEU A 173 6.96 -2.58 -2.47
N GLU A 174 7.63 -3.18 -1.49
CA GLU A 174 6.98 -3.82 -0.34
C GLU A 174 7.56 -3.27 0.96
N ALA A 175 6.68 -2.89 1.88
CA ALA A 175 7.02 -2.50 3.23
C ALA A 175 6.30 -3.42 4.23
N GLU A 176 7.05 -4.00 5.16
CA GLU A 176 6.52 -4.85 6.22
C GLU A 176 6.54 -4.09 7.54
N VAL A 177 5.39 -3.56 7.94
CA VAL A 177 5.25 -2.83 9.21
C VAL A 177 4.94 -3.82 10.32
N GLU A 178 5.90 -4.00 11.21
CA GLU A 178 5.76 -4.85 12.39
C GLU A 178 5.26 -4.02 13.58
N MET A 179 4.25 -4.53 14.27
CA MET A 179 3.73 -3.96 15.51
C MET A 179 3.85 -4.98 16.64
N SER A 180 4.56 -4.63 17.70
CA SER A 180 4.70 -5.45 18.90
C SER A 180 3.92 -4.84 20.06
N GLU A 181 3.06 -5.63 20.67
CA GLU A 181 2.26 -5.28 21.84
C GLU A 181 2.93 -5.83 23.09
N LEU A 182 3.15 -4.95 24.07
CA LEU A 182 3.82 -5.28 25.33
C LEU A 182 3.01 -4.83 26.53
N GLU A 183 3.15 -5.58 27.62
CA GLU A 183 2.67 -5.24 28.96
C GLU A 183 3.84 -5.39 29.93
N HIS A 184 4.24 -4.32 30.61
CA HIS A 184 5.42 -4.33 31.49
C HIS A 184 6.69 -4.90 30.82
N ASN A 185 6.89 -4.60 29.54
CA ASN A 185 7.94 -5.14 28.64
C ASN A 185 7.85 -6.63 28.29
N ILE A 186 6.78 -7.34 28.68
CA ILE A 186 6.48 -8.70 28.24
C ILE A 186 5.71 -8.63 26.92
N LEU A 187 6.18 -9.37 25.91
CA LEU A 187 5.52 -9.44 24.60
C LEU A 187 4.20 -10.19 24.72
N LEU A 188 3.08 -9.50 24.48
CA LEU A 188 1.75 -10.11 24.41
C LEU A 188 1.41 -10.62 23.01
N GLY A 189 1.91 -9.93 21.98
CA GLY A 189 1.61 -10.28 20.60
C GLY A 189 2.38 -9.46 19.58
N ARG A 190 2.42 -9.98 18.36
CA ARG A 190 2.97 -9.30 17.19
C ARG A 190 1.92 -9.24 16.10
N TYR A 191 1.96 -8.21 15.30
CA TYR A 191 1.08 -8.01 14.16
C TYR A 191 1.92 -7.51 13.00
N LEU A 192 1.64 -8.00 11.80
CA LEU A 192 2.39 -7.65 10.61
C LEU A 192 1.44 -7.04 9.58
N THR A 193 1.76 -5.86 9.08
CA THR A 193 1.05 -5.22 7.97
C THR A 193 1.99 -5.19 6.77
N LYS A 194 1.67 -5.99 5.76
CA LYS A 194 2.36 -5.98 4.47
C LYS A 194 1.70 -4.93 3.57
N VAL A 195 2.46 -3.91 3.19
CA VAL A 195 2.01 -2.84 2.30
C VAL A 195 2.77 -2.96 0.98
N THR A 196 2.06 -3.30 -0.09
CA THR A 196 2.60 -3.35 -1.45
C THR A 196 2.22 -2.06 -2.18
N LEU A 197 3.21 -1.35 -2.70
CA LEU A 197 3.03 -0.14 -3.48
C LEU A 197 3.23 -0.46 -4.97
N PHE A 198 2.21 -0.15 -5.77
CA PHE A 198 2.29 -0.14 -7.22
C PHE A 198 2.59 1.28 -7.70
N VAL A 199 3.83 1.51 -8.11
CA VAL A 199 4.32 2.81 -8.57
C VAL A 199 4.12 2.92 -10.07
N SER A 200 3.25 3.82 -10.49
CA SER A 200 2.99 4.14 -11.90
C SER A 200 4.23 4.71 -12.59
N PRO A 201 4.42 4.51 -13.91
CA PRO A 201 5.46 5.22 -14.66
C PRO A 201 5.22 6.73 -14.76
N PHE A 202 3.99 7.21 -14.50
CA PHE A 202 3.62 8.60 -14.70
C PHE A 202 3.84 9.46 -13.45
N MET A 203 4.28 10.70 -13.68
CA MET A 203 4.46 11.74 -12.67
C MET A 203 3.36 12.77 -12.90
N PHE A 204 2.35 12.82 -12.04
CA PHE A 204 1.29 13.83 -12.12
C PHE A 204 1.28 14.70 -10.86
#